data_AF-A0A1H7ET04-F1
#
_entry.id   AF-A0A1H7ET04-F1
#
_cell.length_a   1.000
_cell.length_b   1.000
_cell.length_c   1.000
_cell.angle_alpha   90.00
_cell.angle_beta   90.00
_cell.angle_gamma   90.00
#
_symmetry.space_group_name_H-M   'P 1'
#
loop_
_entity.id
_entity.type
_entity.pdbx_description
1 polymer ?
#
loop_
_entity_poly.entity_id
_entity_poly.type
_entity_poly.pdbx_seq_one_letter_code
_entity_poly.pdbx_strand_id
1 'polypeptide(L)'
;MATRLLASTDGNRPQPVGRAAGKNSPETRLSNDNASRTRSMLKLRRIFLIDRRLMIAALSLASSLSSQAGNKEKQEVLEIARTERAAFIVGFGGALKDWCKRKKQSCVSEVLVRPNGMTVPTPYDQLRVDFMSNLNGKTEVGRFVQPAPASRFKPREVNFSDRMQVALSPFTWDRLEIRANSAPSQIEPLTAWATRWIDLGDAKAVASGKQQKVIHSVVYPSVEGGRWKTEIDLGTAPPEAIVDLLDALGQMGLNHVQLGTF
;
A
#
# COMPACT_ATOMS: atom_id res chain seq x y z
N MET A 1 -9.10 50.54 6.55
CA MET A 1 -9.50 49.52 7.56
C MET A 1 -8.24 48.80 8.01
N ALA A 2 -7.87 48.98 9.27
CA ALA A 2 -6.57 48.60 9.83
C ALA A 2 -6.61 47.17 10.41
N THR A 3 -5.62 46.36 10.05
CA THR A 3 -5.45 44.98 10.52
C THR A 3 -4.51 44.98 11.72
N ARG A 4 -5.00 44.48 12.87
CA ARG A 4 -4.26 44.32 14.13
C ARG A 4 -3.61 42.92 14.15
N LEU A 5 -2.28 42.87 14.25
CA LEU A 5 -1.53 41.69 14.65
C LEU A 5 -1.63 41.50 16.17
N LEU A 6 -1.83 40.27 16.62
CA LEU A 6 -1.56 39.87 18.01
C LEU A 6 -0.58 38.70 18.02
N ALA A 7 0.48 38.89 18.79
CA ALA A 7 1.52 37.93 19.09
C ALA A 7 1.02 36.86 20.07
N SER A 8 1.55 35.64 19.96
CA SER A 8 1.37 34.54 20.90
C SER A 8 2.72 34.26 21.57
N THR A 9 2.71 34.26 22.90
CA THR A 9 3.86 34.04 23.77
C THR A 9 4.02 32.56 24.14
N ASP A 10 5.28 32.17 24.25
CA ASP A 10 5.85 30.92 24.73
C ASP A 10 5.29 30.38 26.06
N GLY A 11 5.45 29.06 26.23
CA GLY A 11 5.88 28.50 27.51
C GLY A 11 5.20 27.20 27.93
N ASN A 12 5.82 26.05 27.67
CA ASN A 12 6.01 25.02 28.72
C ASN A 12 6.87 23.84 28.22
N ARG A 13 8.01 23.62 28.88
CA ARG A 13 8.79 22.37 28.82
C ARG A 13 8.72 21.69 30.19
N PRO A 14 8.36 20.40 30.27
CA PRO A 14 8.64 19.59 31.45
C PRO A 14 9.99 18.87 31.35
N GLN A 15 10.70 18.82 32.47
CA GLN A 15 11.90 17.99 32.67
C GLN A 15 11.52 16.54 33.04
N PRO A 16 12.34 15.52 32.69
CA PRO A 16 12.19 14.19 33.25
C PRO A 16 13.09 13.98 34.47
N VAL A 17 12.46 13.53 35.55
CA VAL A 17 13.06 13.02 36.78
C VAL A 17 13.54 11.59 36.56
N GLY A 18 14.74 11.28 37.07
CA GLY A 18 15.43 10.02 36.86
C GLY A 18 14.79 8.79 37.50
N ARG A 19 15.26 7.61 37.07
CA ARG A 19 14.97 6.33 37.72
C ARG A 19 16.24 5.54 37.96
N ALA A 20 16.39 5.14 39.21
CA ALA A 20 17.54 4.47 39.79
C ALA A 20 17.68 3.01 39.36
N ALA A 21 18.93 2.57 39.34
CA ALA A 21 19.38 1.20 39.19
C ALA A 21 19.04 0.35 40.42
N GLY A 22 18.53 -0.87 40.18
CA GLY A 22 18.38 -1.93 41.18
C GLY A 22 19.16 -3.17 40.73
N LYS A 23 20.14 -3.56 41.55
CA LYS A 23 21.02 -4.73 41.40
C LYS A 23 20.43 -5.98 42.07
N ASN A 24 21.06 -7.14 41.78
CA ASN A 24 21.10 -8.44 42.51
C ASN A 24 20.03 -9.47 42.08
N SER A 25 20.36 -10.56 41.37
CA SER A 25 20.99 -11.85 41.80
C SER A 25 20.07 -12.70 42.72
N PRO A 26 20.12 -14.06 42.77
CA PRO A 26 21.18 -14.97 42.30
C PRO A 26 20.73 -16.25 41.57
N GLU A 27 21.76 -16.99 41.15
CA GLU A 27 21.83 -18.36 40.64
C GLU A 27 21.02 -19.39 41.43
N THR A 28 20.35 -20.29 40.72
CA THR A 28 19.95 -21.60 41.23
C THR A 28 20.66 -22.70 40.44
N ARG A 29 21.58 -23.36 41.16
CA ARG A 29 22.17 -24.66 40.80
C ARG A 29 21.06 -25.68 40.58
N LEU A 30 21.07 -26.37 39.44
CA LEU A 30 20.42 -27.66 39.29
C LEU A 30 21.49 -28.72 39.06
N SER A 31 21.42 -29.71 39.93
CA SER A 31 22.27 -30.88 40.07
C SER A 31 22.21 -31.78 38.84
N ASN A 32 23.39 -32.33 38.52
CA ASN A 32 23.55 -33.59 37.83
C ASN A 32 22.71 -34.68 38.51
N ASP A 33 21.91 -35.40 37.72
CA ASP A 33 21.79 -36.86 37.80
C ASP A 33 20.85 -37.36 36.69
N ASN A 34 21.42 -38.05 35.70
CA ASN A 34 20.74 -39.15 35.01
C ASN A 34 21.72 -39.93 34.14
N ALA A 35 22.49 -40.78 34.80
CA ALA A 35 22.97 -42.01 34.20
C ALA A 35 21.87 -43.08 34.33
N SER A 36 21.85 -44.01 33.35
CA SER A 36 20.98 -45.20 33.30
C SER A 36 19.60 -45.01 32.66
N ARG A 37 19.56 -45.14 31.32
CA ARG A 37 18.45 -45.81 30.60
C ARG A 37 18.88 -46.19 29.18
N THR A 38 19.94 -46.99 29.09
CA THR A 38 20.21 -47.84 27.92
C THR A 38 19.43 -49.15 28.07
N ARG A 39 18.82 -49.60 26.96
CA ARG A 39 18.12 -50.88 26.74
C ARG A 39 16.62 -50.89 27.03
N SER A 40 15.84 -50.23 26.16
CA SER A 40 14.67 -50.86 25.51
C SER A 40 14.11 -49.93 24.42
N MET A 41 14.82 -49.76 23.31
CA MET A 41 14.34 -48.93 22.17
C MET A 41 14.70 -49.55 20.81
N LEU A 42 14.58 -50.86 20.69
CA LEU A 42 14.78 -51.58 19.42
C LEU A 42 13.62 -52.53 19.12
N LYS A 43 12.37 -52.06 19.24
CA LYS A 43 11.21 -52.74 18.61
C LYS A 43 10.00 -51.85 18.30
N LEU A 44 10.13 -50.53 18.47
CA LEU A 44 9.12 -49.52 18.10
C LEU A 44 9.63 -48.48 17.09
N ARG A 45 10.74 -48.76 16.40
CA ARG A 45 11.30 -47.89 15.33
C ARG A 45 10.86 -48.26 13.90
N ARG A 46 9.91 -49.19 13.74
CA ARG A 46 9.46 -49.64 12.41
C ARG A 46 8.13 -49.04 11.92
N ILE A 47 7.46 -48.20 12.71
CA ILE A 47 6.21 -47.52 12.29
C ILE A 47 6.44 -46.02 12.02
N PHE A 48 7.56 -45.43 12.44
CA PHE A 48 7.91 -44.01 12.19
C PHE A 48 8.90 -43.80 11.03
N LEU A 49 8.98 -44.77 10.10
CA LEU A 49 9.65 -44.61 8.81
C LEU A 49 8.58 -44.56 7.71
N ILE A 50 7.64 -43.62 7.84
CA ILE A 50 7.06 -43.03 6.63
C ILE A 50 8.27 -42.43 5.92
N ASP A 51 8.59 -43.01 4.77
CA ASP A 51 9.82 -42.78 4.02
C ASP A 51 10.07 -41.27 3.93
N ARG A 52 11.21 -40.80 4.45
CA ARG A 52 11.56 -39.38 4.49
C ARG A 52 11.48 -38.76 3.09
N ARG A 53 11.66 -39.59 2.05
CA ARG A 53 11.46 -39.25 0.63
C ARG A 53 10.00 -38.98 0.28
N LEU A 54 9.04 -39.73 0.81
CA LEU A 54 7.61 -39.49 0.64
C LEU A 54 7.17 -38.17 1.28
N MET A 55 7.67 -37.85 2.48
CA MET A 55 7.36 -36.56 3.13
C MET A 55 7.98 -35.37 2.38
N ILE A 56 9.22 -35.47 1.90
CA ILE A 56 9.85 -34.41 1.11
C ILE A 56 9.11 -34.21 -0.23
N ALA A 57 8.71 -35.30 -0.90
CA ALA A 57 7.92 -35.22 -2.14
C ALA A 57 6.54 -34.58 -1.91
N ALA A 58 5.84 -34.94 -0.82
CA ALA A 58 4.56 -34.36 -0.46
C ALA A 58 4.67 -32.85 -0.13
N LEU A 59 5.71 -32.45 0.60
CA LEU A 59 6.00 -31.03 0.88
C LEU A 59 6.32 -30.25 -0.41
N SER A 60 7.12 -30.82 -1.30
CA SER A 60 7.45 -30.20 -2.59
C SER A 60 6.21 -30.04 -3.48
N LEU A 61 5.32 -31.03 -3.53
CA LEU A 61 4.07 -30.92 -4.28
C LEU A 61 3.14 -29.87 -3.66
N ALA A 62 3.01 -29.84 -2.34
CA ALA A 62 2.19 -28.86 -1.64
C ALA A 62 2.69 -27.44 -1.88
N SER A 63 4.01 -27.21 -1.82
CA SER A 63 4.61 -25.92 -2.15
C SER A 63 4.41 -25.53 -3.62
N SER A 64 4.52 -26.47 -4.56
CA SER A 64 4.25 -26.20 -5.97
C SER A 64 2.79 -25.81 -6.21
N LEU A 65 1.85 -26.52 -5.59
CA LEU A 65 0.41 -26.24 -5.72
C LEU A 65 0.03 -24.90 -5.06
N SER A 66 0.59 -24.58 -3.89
CA SER A 66 0.42 -23.25 -3.25
C SER A 66 1.00 -22.14 -4.13
N SER A 67 2.19 -22.33 -4.73
CA SER A 67 2.79 -21.34 -5.63
C SER A 67 1.95 -21.11 -6.90
N GLN A 68 1.33 -22.16 -7.43
CA GLN A 68 0.50 -22.08 -8.63
C GLN A 68 -0.85 -21.43 -8.34
N ALA A 69 -1.46 -21.73 -7.18
CA ALA A 69 -2.65 -21.04 -6.69
C ALA A 69 -2.36 -19.55 -6.53
N GLY A 70 -1.35 -19.18 -5.71
CA GLY A 70 -1.01 -17.78 -5.45
C GLY A 70 -0.73 -16.96 -6.72
N ASN A 71 -0.18 -17.59 -7.76
CA ASN A 71 -0.02 -16.94 -9.06
C ASN A 71 -1.38 -16.64 -9.72
N LYS A 72 -2.33 -17.57 -9.68
CA LYS A 72 -3.70 -17.39 -10.20
C LYS A 72 -4.44 -16.24 -9.48
N GLU A 73 -4.39 -16.17 -8.16
CA GLU A 73 -5.04 -15.08 -7.42
C GLU A 73 -4.39 -13.71 -7.71
N LYS A 74 -3.06 -13.66 -7.84
CA LYS A 74 -2.36 -12.44 -8.28
C LYS A 74 -2.76 -12.03 -9.70
N GLN A 75 -2.89 -12.98 -10.63
CA GLN A 75 -3.38 -12.69 -11.98
C GLN A 75 -4.81 -12.15 -11.97
N GLU A 76 -5.67 -12.65 -11.08
CA GLU A 76 -7.04 -12.16 -10.96
C GLU A 76 -7.10 -10.69 -10.51
N VAL A 77 -6.34 -10.33 -9.48
CA VAL A 77 -6.21 -8.91 -9.07
C VAL A 77 -5.70 -8.05 -10.23
N LEU A 78 -4.71 -8.56 -10.96
CA LEU A 78 -4.10 -7.85 -12.08
C LEU A 78 -5.09 -7.64 -13.24
N GLU A 79 -5.98 -8.59 -13.51
CA GLU A 79 -7.01 -8.42 -14.54
C GLU A 79 -8.09 -7.41 -14.18
N ILE A 80 -8.52 -7.39 -12.91
CA ILE A 80 -9.43 -6.33 -12.42
C ILE A 80 -8.74 -4.97 -12.58
N ALA A 81 -7.47 -4.87 -12.19
CA ALA A 81 -6.69 -3.65 -12.33
C ALA A 81 -6.50 -3.21 -13.78
N ARG A 82 -6.23 -4.14 -14.70
CA ARG A 82 -6.18 -3.87 -16.14
C ARG A 82 -7.49 -3.27 -16.65
N THR A 83 -8.61 -3.86 -16.23
CA THR A 83 -9.95 -3.42 -16.65
C THR A 83 -10.29 -2.02 -16.13
N GLU A 84 -10.10 -1.78 -14.83
CA GLU A 84 -10.33 -0.46 -14.24
C GLU A 84 -9.43 0.61 -14.86
N ARG A 85 -8.13 0.31 -14.96
CA ARG A 85 -7.17 1.24 -15.57
C ARG A 85 -7.53 1.54 -17.03
N ALA A 86 -7.93 0.55 -17.83
CA ALA A 86 -8.28 0.77 -19.22
C ALA A 86 -9.44 1.77 -19.35
N ALA A 87 -10.49 1.62 -18.51
CA ALA A 87 -11.61 2.55 -18.47
C ALA A 87 -11.17 3.95 -18.03
N PHE A 88 -10.37 4.05 -16.96
CA PHE A 88 -9.81 5.32 -16.49
C PHE A 88 -9.03 6.03 -17.59
N ILE A 89 -8.13 5.33 -18.28
CA ILE A 89 -7.24 5.90 -19.29
C ILE A 89 -8.02 6.46 -20.48
N VAL A 90 -9.08 5.77 -20.92
CA VAL A 90 -9.97 6.27 -21.99
C VAL A 90 -10.65 7.56 -21.55
N GLY A 91 -11.22 7.59 -20.34
CA GLY A 91 -11.90 8.78 -19.80
C GLY A 91 -10.95 9.95 -19.56
N PHE A 92 -9.81 9.69 -18.91
CA PHE A 92 -8.76 10.66 -18.63
C PHE A 92 -8.21 11.29 -19.91
N GLY A 93 -7.93 10.48 -20.95
CA GLY A 93 -7.45 10.97 -22.24
C GLY A 93 -8.45 11.87 -22.95
N GLY A 94 -9.74 11.51 -22.90
CA GLY A 94 -10.83 12.35 -23.41
C GLY A 94 -10.93 13.68 -22.65
N ALA A 95 -10.94 13.62 -21.31
CA ALA A 95 -11.01 14.78 -20.45
C ALA A 95 -9.80 15.73 -20.64
N LEU A 96 -8.59 15.18 -20.78
CA LEU A 96 -7.37 15.95 -21.08
C LEU A 96 -7.49 16.67 -22.42
N LYS A 97 -7.90 15.95 -23.48
CA LYS A 97 -8.07 16.53 -24.82
C LYS A 97 -9.07 17.70 -24.79
N ASP A 98 -10.20 17.52 -24.13
CA ASP A 98 -11.24 18.55 -24.02
C ASP A 98 -10.77 19.72 -23.16
N TRP A 99 -10.07 19.46 -22.06
CA TRP A 99 -9.44 20.47 -21.22
C TRP A 99 -8.46 21.32 -22.02
N CYS A 100 -7.51 20.68 -22.70
CA CYS A 100 -6.52 21.35 -23.55
C CYS A 100 -7.15 22.18 -24.66
N LYS A 101 -8.21 21.68 -25.31
CA LYS A 101 -8.98 22.43 -26.30
C LYS A 101 -9.58 23.70 -25.69
N ARG A 102 -10.25 23.60 -24.53
CA ARG A 102 -10.82 24.76 -23.82
C ARG A 102 -9.75 25.75 -23.37
N LYS A 103 -8.55 25.27 -23.05
CA LYS A 103 -7.40 26.08 -22.62
C LYS A 103 -6.49 26.52 -23.77
N LYS A 104 -6.97 26.48 -25.02
CA LYS A 104 -6.21 26.92 -26.21
C LYS A 104 -4.81 26.28 -26.31
N GLN A 105 -4.71 25.00 -25.98
CA GLN A 105 -3.46 24.22 -25.90
C GLN A 105 -2.46 24.70 -24.82
N SER A 106 -2.82 25.67 -23.98
CA SER A 106 -2.06 26.05 -22.80
C SER A 106 -2.41 25.13 -21.62
N CYS A 107 -2.09 23.85 -21.74
CA CYS A 107 -2.37 22.83 -20.73
C CYS A 107 -1.15 21.92 -20.51
N VAL A 108 -1.06 21.36 -19.32
CA VAL A 108 -0.14 20.28 -18.95
C VAL A 108 -0.90 19.26 -18.10
N SER A 109 -0.38 18.05 -17.99
CA SER A 109 -1.00 16.97 -17.21
C SER A 109 -0.04 16.34 -16.21
N GLU A 110 -0.60 15.82 -15.13
CA GLU A 110 0.10 15.06 -14.08
C GLU A 110 1.25 15.86 -13.44
N VAL A 111 1.03 17.16 -13.19
CA VAL A 111 2.01 18.05 -12.57
C VAL A 111 2.16 17.70 -11.10
N LEU A 112 3.38 17.37 -10.67
CA LEU A 112 3.69 17.15 -9.27
C LEU A 112 3.64 18.47 -8.50
N VAL A 113 2.83 18.51 -7.46
CA VAL A 113 2.68 19.67 -6.58
C VAL A 113 2.77 19.26 -5.12
N ARG A 114 3.27 20.19 -4.30
CA ARG A 114 3.27 20.10 -2.85
C ARG A 114 2.48 21.28 -2.29
N PRO A 115 1.24 21.09 -1.80
CA PRO A 115 0.49 22.17 -1.16
C PRO A 115 1.23 22.71 0.07
N ASN A 116 1.17 24.02 0.27
CA ASN A 116 1.71 24.64 1.49
C ASN A 116 0.88 24.23 2.72
N GLY A 117 1.54 24.03 3.85
CA GLY A 117 0.88 23.76 5.14
C GLY A 117 0.50 22.30 5.39
N MET A 118 0.90 21.37 4.52
CA MET A 118 0.75 19.94 4.78
C MET A 118 1.62 19.51 5.97
N THR A 119 1.03 18.79 6.93
CA THR A 119 1.70 18.31 8.14
C THR A 119 2.11 16.84 8.09
N VAL A 120 1.69 16.13 7.04
CA VAL A 120 2.04 14.71 6.81
C VAL A 120 3.42 14.61 6.16
N PRO A 121 4.16 13.50 6.38
CA PRO A 121 5.48 13.34 5.78
C PRO A 121 5.41 13.08 4.28
N THR A 122 6.50 13.36 3.57
CA THR A 122 6.71 12.89 2.20
C THR A 122 6.70 11.35 2.14
N PRO A 123 6.11 10.72 1.11
CA PRO A 123 5.53 11.30 -0.11
C PRO A 123 4.07 11.78 0.02
N TYR A 124 3.44 11.60 1.18
CA TYR A 124 2.01 11.80 1.36
C TYR A 124 1.56 13.28 1.35
N ASP A 125 2.52 14.20 1.39
CA ASP A 125 2.29 15.64 1.23
C ASP A 125 2.37 16.12 -0.23
N GLN A 126 2.51 15.21 -1.18
CA GLN A 126 2.60 15.51 -2.61
C GLN A 126 1.48 14.82 -3.37
N LEU A 127 1.02 15.47 -4.43
CA LEU A 127 0.07 14.91 -5.38
C LEU A 127 0.41 15.33 -6.80
N ARG A 128 -0.04 14.55 -7.78
CA ARG A 128 -0.04 14.95 -9.18
C ARG A 128 -1.42 15.45 -9.56
N VAL A 129 -1.49 16.69 -10.02
CA VAL A 129 -2.71 17.27 -10.53
C VAL A 129 -2.94 16.75 -11.94
N ASP A 130 -4.13 16.20 -12.20
CA ASP A 130 -4.51 15.62 -13.50
C ASP A 130 -4.23 16.61 -14.64
N PHE A 131 -4.79 17.83 -14.53
CA PHE A 131 -4.70 18.88 -15.54
C PHE A 131 -4.36 20.22 -14.90
N MET A 132 -3.46 20.98 -15.52
CA MET A 132 -3.14 22.35 -15.12
C MET A 132 -3.05 23.25 -16.36
N SER A 133 -3.43 24.51 -16.21
CA SER A 133 -3.33 25.54 -17.25
C SER A 133 -2.89 26.85 -16.63
N ASN A 134 -2.09 27.63 -17.36
CA ASN A 134 -1.73 29.01 -17.04
C ASN A 134 -2.17 29.99 -18.14
N LEU A 135 -3.28 29.70 -18.82
CA LEU A 135 -3.81 30.56 -19.87
C LEU A 135 -4.09 31.97 -19.32
N ASN A 136 -3.53 32.99 -19.98
CA ASN A 136 -3.64 34.41 -19.59
C ASN A 136 -3.12 34.72 -18.17
N GLY A 137 -2.13 33.96 -17.67
CA GLY A 137 -1.57 34.18 -16.33
C GLY A 137 -2.47 33.72 -15.18
N LYS A 138 -3.57 33.02 -15.50
CA LYS A 138 -4.47 32.44 -14.50
C LYS A 138 -4.19 30.94 -14.37
N THR A 139 -3.71 30.52 -13.21
CA THR A 139 -3.58 29.11 -12.87
C THR A 139 -4.94 28.49 -12.62
N GLU A 140 -5.25 27.44 -13.37
CA GLU A 140 -6.44 26.63 -13.18
C GLU A 140 -6.05 25.15 -13.17
N VAL A 141 -6.69 24.40 -12.27
CA VAL A 141 -6.52 22.95 -12.13
C VAL A 141 -7.81 22.24 -12.53
N GLY A 142 -7.67 21.08 -13.15
CA GLY A 142 -8.78 20.18 -13.48
C GLY A 142 -8.49 18.80 -12.92
N ARG A 143 -9.57 18.07 -12.61
CA ARG A 143 -9.54 16.68 -12.16
C ARG A 143 -10.48 15.85 -13.04
N PHE A 144 -10.07 14.65 -13.39
CA PHE A 144 -10.92 13.62 -13.95
C PHE A 144 -11.40 12.70 -12.81
N VAL A 145 -12.68 12.36 -12.85
CA VAL A 145 -13.28 11.42 -11.90
C VAL A 145 -13.87 10.27 -12.71
N GLN A 146 -13.45 9.04 -12.42
CA GLN A 146 -14.04 7.88 -13.07
C GLN A 146 -15.47 7.70 -12.52
N PRO A 147 -16.52 7.69 -13.37
CA PRO A 147 -17.90 7.74 -12.88
C PRO A 147 -18.34 6.52 -12.09
N ALA A 148 -17.82 5.34 -12.43
CA ALA A 148 -18.16 4.06 -11.82
C ALA A 148 -17.08 3.00 -12.10
N PRO A 149 -17.00 1.93 -11.27
CA PRO A 149 -16.15 0.78 -11.55
C PRO A 149 -16.49 0.17 -12.91
N ALA A 150 -15.46 -0.16 -13.70
CA ALA A 150 -15.61 -0.81 -14.99
C ALA A 150 -15.94 -2.31 -14.83
N SER A 151 -15.33 -2.93 -13.81
CA SER A 151 -15.47 -4.33 -13.44
C SER A 151 -16.71 -4.48 -12.55
N ARG A 152 -17.68 -5.27 -13.01
CA ARG A 152 -18.89 -5.59 -12.25
C ARG A 152 -18.77 -7.00 -11.67
N PHE A 153 -18.03 -7.12 -10.57
CA PHE A 153 -17.90 -8.37 -9.82
C PHE A 153 -18.54 -8.25 -8.44
N LYS A 154 -18.99 -9.38 -7.88
CA LYS A 154 -19.45 -9.43 -6.49
C LYS A 154 -18.25 -9.39 -5.55
N PRO A 155 -18.33 -8.69 -4.41
CA PRO A 155 -17.26 -8.73 -3.42
C PRO A 155 -16.85 -10.15 -3.06
N ARG A 156 -15.55 -10.38 -2.94
CA ARG A 156 -14.97 -11.71 -2.72
C ARG A 156 -13.59 -11.64 -2.12
N GLU A 157 -13.18 -12.73 -1.49
CA GLU A 157 -11.84 -12.88 -0.92
C GLU A 157 -10.92 -13.60 -1.89
N VAL A 158 -9.66 -13.16 -1.94
CA VAL A 158 -8.57 -13.84 -2.65
C VAL A 158 -7.39 -14.04 -1.71
N ASN A 159 -6.73 -15.19 -1.81
CA ASN A 159 -5.50 -15.47 -1.09
C ASN A 159 -4.33 -14.90 -1.89
N PHE A 160 -4.02 -13.62 -1.68
CA PHE A 160 -2.98 -12.93 -2.45
C PHE A 160 -1.57 -13.49 -2.18
N SER A 161 -1.34 -14.00 -0.96
CA SER A 161 -0.15 -14.76 -0.59
C SER A 161 -0.49 -15.74 0.53
N ASP A 162 0.46 -16.60 0.91
CA ASP A 162 0.30 -17.52 2.05
C ASP A 162 -0.01 -16.82 3.39
N ARG A 163 0.20 -15.50 3.49
CA ARG A 163 0.04 -14.73 4.74
C ARG A 163 -0.96 -13.59 4.64
N MET A 164 -1.49 -13.30 3.45
CA MET A 164 -2.37 -12.16 3.24
C MET A 164 -3.58 -12.53 2.39
N GLN A 165 -4.75 -12.33 2.97
CA GLN A 165 -6.03 -12.39 2.29
C GLN A 165 -6.49 -10.99 1.92
N VAL A 166 -7.08 -10.85 0.74
CA VAL A 166 -7.59 -9.57 0.23
C VAL A 166 -9.08 -9.72 -0.06
N ALA A 167 -9.90 -8.95 0.64
CA ALA A 167 -11.32 -8.80 0.32
C ALA A 167 -11.48 -7.72 -0.75
N LEU A 168 -11.72 -8.14 -1.99
CA LEU A 168 -11.92 -7.26 -3.14
C LEU A 168 -13.40 -6.89 -3.25
N SER A 169 -13.67 -5.59 -3.32
CA SER A 169 -14.94 -5.00 -3.75
C SER A 169 -14.70 -4.18 -5.03
N PRO A 170 -15.74 -3.91 -5.85
CA PRO A 170 -15.60 -2.98 -6.96
C PRO A 170 -15.00 -1.64 -6.53
N PHE A 171 -14.11 -1.09 -7.36
CA PHE A 171 -13.45 0.18 -7.12
C PHE A 171 -13.26 0.96 -8.41
N THR A 172 -13.09 2.27 -8.33
CA THR A 172 -12.62 3.09 -9.46
C THR A 172 -11.12 3.32 -9.37
N TRP A 173 -10.46 3.45 -10.51
CA TRP A 173 -9.00 3.55 -10.57
C TRP A 173 -8.46 4.82 -9.87
N ASP A 174 -9.23 5.90 -9.90
CA ASP A 174 -8.93 7.19 -9.25
C ASP A 174 -9.30 7.23 -7.76
N ARG A 175 -9.90 6.15 -7.23
CA ARG A 175 -10.35 6.09 -5.84
C ARG A 175 -10.35 4.66 -5.31
N LEU A 176 -9.16 4.19 -4.98
CA LEU A 176 -8.97 2.93 -4.26
C LEU A 176 -8.84 3.20 -2.77
N GLU A 177 -9.84 2.80 -2.00
CA GLU A 177 -9.77 2.75 -0.54
C GLU A 177 -9.23 1.41 -0.07
N ILE A 178 -8.39 1.46 0.96
CA ILE A 178 -7.82 0.29 1.61
C ILE A 178 -8.13 0.36 3.10
N ARG A 179 -8.63 -0.74 3.64
CA ARG A 179 -8.98 -0.86 5.06
C ARG A 179 -8.38 -2.14 5.65
N ALA A 180 -7.92 -2.08 6.89
CA ALA A 180 -7.46 -3.25 7.64
C ALA A 180 -7.95 -3.17 9.09
N ASN A 181 -8.18 -4.33 9.71
CA ASN A 181 -8.66 -4.41 11.10
C ASN A 181 -7.56 -4.17 12.15
N SER A 182 -6.30 -4.14 11.72
CA SER A 182 -5.15 -3.85 12.56
C SER A 182 -4.30 -2.76 11.93
N ALA A 183 -3.67 -1.95 12.78
CA ALA A 183 -2.60 -1.08 12.34
C ALA A 183 -1.37 -1.94 11.98
N PRO A 184 -0.63 -1.57 10.92
CA PRO A 184 0.61 -2.25 10.58
C PRO A 184 1.69 -1.98 11.63
N SER A 185 2.69 -2.86 11.68
CA SER A 185 3.86 -2.68 12.57
C SER A 185 4.84 -1.61 12.08
N GLN A 186 4.82 -1.32 10.78
CA GLN A 186 5.74 -0.43 10.09
C GLN A 186 5.05 0.16 8.84
N ILE A 187 5.44 1.36 8.43
CA ILE A 187 4.82 2.11 7.30
C ILE A 187 5.74 2.20 6.08
N GLU A 188 7.02 1.93 6.28
CA GLU A 188 8.12 2.10 5.35
C GLU A 188 7.90 1.41 4.00
N PRO A 189 7.34 0.18 3.91
CA PRO A 189 7.03 -0.43 2.62
C PRO A 189 6.02 0.38 1.79
N LEU A 190 4.97 0.94 2.42
CA LEU A 190 4.01 1.79 1.72
C LEU A 190 4.65 3.13 1.32
N THR A 191 5.49 3.71 2.18
CA THR A 191 6.26 4.92 1.86
C THR A 191 7.15 4.72 0.64
N ALA A 192 7.85 3.58 0.57
CA ALA A 192 8.72 3.23 -0.55
C ALA A 192 7.91 3.00 -1.85
N TRP A 193 6.78 2.30 -1.74
CA TRP A 193 5.84 2.11 -2.85
C TRP A 193 5.33 3.44 -3.39
N ALA A 194 4.82 4.31 -2.50
CA ALA A 194 4.27 5.61 -2.86
C ALA A 194 5.35 6.53 -3.49
N THR A 195 6.56 6.53 -2.94
CA THR A 195 7.69 7.30 -3.46
C THR A 195 8.03 6.91 -4.90
N ARG A 196 8.10 5.60 -5.18
CA ARG A 196 8.39 5.06 -6.51
C ARG A 196 7.28 5.41 -7.51
N TRP A 197 6.02 5.27 -7.11
CA TRP A 197 4.89 5.39 -8.02
C TRP A 197 4.41 6.83 -8.22
N ILE A 198 4.55 7.72 -7.24
CA ILE A 198 4.39 9.17 -7.44
C ILE A 198 5.51 9.70 -8.33
N ASP A 199 6.69 9.06 -8.31
CA ASP A 199 7.89 9.57 -8.99
C ASP A 199 8.25 10.96 -8.45
N LEU A 200 8.66 11.01 -7.18
CA LEU A 200 9.00 12.26 -6.47
C LEU A 200 10.12 13.06 -7.14
N GLY A 201 11.02 12.39 -7.86
CA GLY A 201 12.09 13.04 -8.62
C GLY A 201 11.62 13.63 -9.95
N ASP A 202 10.34 13.45 -10.29
CA ASP A 202 9.71 13.84 -11.55
C ASP A 202 10.50 13.36 -12.79
N ALA A 203 11.12 12.18 -12.67
CA ALA A 203 11.97 11.61 -13.72
C ALA A 203 11.18 11.18 -14.96
N LYS A 204 9.88 10.96 -14.82
CA LYS A 204 8.93 10.60 -15.88
C LYS A 204 8.18 11.82 -16.43
N ALA A 205 8.56 13.04 -16.04
CA ALA A 205 8.01 14.25 -16.62
C ALA A 205 8.12 14.19 -18.15
N VAL A 206 6.97 14.14 -18.83
CA VAL A 206 6.91 14.11 -20.29
C VAL A 206 6.39 15.42 -20.83
N ALA A 207 6.90 15.77 -22.03
CA ALA A 207 6.32 16.81 -22.86
C ALA A 207 4.82 16.54 -23.12
N SER A 208 4.06 17.62 -23.30
CA SER A 208 2.60 17.63 -23.43
C SER A 208 2.02 16.43 -24.20
N GLY A 209 1.09 15.70 -23.58
CA GLY A 209 0.23 14.73 -24.25
C GLY A 209 0.59 13.24 -24.08
N LYS A 210 1.64 12.89 -23.33
CA LYS A 210 1.93 11.50 -22.94
C LYS A 210 1.61 11.25 -21.47
N GLN A 211 1.16 10.04 -21.17
CA GLN A 211 0.94 9.58 -19.78
C GLN A 211 2.29 9.33 -19.10
N GLN A 212 2.43 9.80 -17.86
CA GLN A 212 3.67 9.67 -17.09
C GLN A 212 3.80 8.29 -16.42
N LYS A 213 2.73 7.48 -16.37
CA LYS A 213 2.72 6.16 -15.69
C LYS A 213 3.05 6.28 -14.20
N VAL A 214 2.28 7.13 -13.52
CA VAL A 214 2.44 7.54 -12.12
C VAL A 214 1.10 7.50 -11.40
N ILE A 215 1.14 7.31 -10.08
CA ILE A 215 -0.06 7.51 -9.25
C ILE A 215 -0.22 9.01 -8.99
N HIS A 216 -1.46 9.45 -8.74
CA HIS A 216 -1.75 10.85 -8.48
C HIS A 216 -1.66 11.21 -7.02
N SER A 217 -2.03 10.31 -6.11
CA SER A 217 -1.86 10.58 -4.67
C SER A 217 -1.98 9.33 -3.81
N VAL A 218 -1.49 9.46 -2.58
CA VAL A 218 -1.69 8.51 -1.49
C VAL A 218 -2.03 9.31 -0.24
N VAL A 219 -3.19 9.09 0.34
CA VAL A 219 -3.59 9.74 1.60
C VAL A 219 -2.79 9.12 2.75
N TYR A 220 -2.18 9.96 3.58
CA TYR A 220 -1.44 9.48 4.76
C TYR A 220 -2.34 8.57 5.61
N PRO A 221 -1.89 7.35 5.94
CA PRO A 221 -2.77 6.41 6.61
C PRO A 221 -3.24 6.90 7.98
N SER A 222 -4.46 6.55 8.34
CA SER A 222 -5.08 6.91 9.61
C SER A 222 -5.74 5.70 10.25
N VAL A 223 -6.02 5.79 11.55
CA VAL A 223 -6.82 4.78 12.26
C VAL A 223 -8.12 5.44 12.70
N GLU A 224 -9.25 4.95 12.19
CA GLU A 224 -10.58 5.43 12.54
C GLU A 224 -11.47 4.24 12.90
N GLY A 225 -12.18 4.32 14.03
CA GLY A 225 -13.05 3.23 14.49
C GLY A 225 -12.31 1.91 14.69
N GLY A 226 -11.02 1.95 15.05
CA GLY A 226 -10.17 0.77 15.20
C GLY A 226 -9.70 0.14 13.88
N ARG A 227 -10.01 0.75 12.73
CA ARG A 227 -9.55 0.28 11.42
C ARG A 227 -8.49 1.20 10.86
N TRP A 228 -7.40 0.60 10.38
CA TRP A 228 -6.40 1.30 9.60
C TRP A 228 -6.97 1.55 8.20
N LYS A 229 -6.78 2.75 7.66
CA LYS A 229 -7.25 3.12 6.33
C LYS A 229 -6.29 4.05 5.58
N THR A 230 -6.30 3.94 4.25
CA THR A 230 -5.67 4.87 3.32
C THR A 230 -6.49 4.90 2.02
N GLU A 231 -6.33 5.96 1.24
CA GLU A 231 -6.96 6.14 -0.07
C GLU A 231 -5.88 6.46 -1.10
N ILE A 232 -6.03 5.93 -2.30
CA ILE A 232 -5.05 6.03 -3.37
C ILE A 232 -5.78 6.42 -4.65
N ASP A 233 -5.24 7.44 -5.32
CA ASP A 233 -5.58 7.77 -6.70
C ASP A 233 -4.47 7.19 -7.58
N LEU A 234 -4.76 6.08 -8.29
CA LEU A 234 -3.75 5.36 -9.05
C LEU A 234 -3.32 6.08 -10.34
N GLY A 235 -3.97 7.19 -10.70
CA GLY A 235 -3.59 8.02 -11.83
C GLY A 235 -3.36 7.22 -13.12
N THR A 236 -2.28 7.52 -13.85
CA THR A 236 -1.92 6.78 -15.07
C THR A 236 -1.01 5.58 -14.81
N ALA A 237 -0.71 5.24 -13.55
CA ALA A 237 0.14 4.13 -13.16
C ALA A 237 -0.31 2.83 -13.86
N PRO A 238 0.64 1.94 -14.24
CA PRO A 238 0.31 0.69 -14.89
C PRO A 238 -0.35 -0.29 -13.87
N PRO A 239 -1.06 -1.33 -14.33
CA PRO A 239 -1.79 -2.24 -13.47
C PRO A 239 -0.93 -2.90 -12.38
N GLU A 240 0.36 -3.13 -12.67
CA GLU A 240 1.33 -3.71 -11.75
C GLU A 240 1.50 -2.89 -10.47
N ALA A 241 1.18 -1.58 -10.49
CA ALA A 241 1.23 -0.73 -9.30
C ALA A 241 0.35 -1.25 -8.15
N ILE A 242 -0.79 -1.89 -8.45
CA ILE A 242 -1.67 -2.47 -7.42
C ILE A 242 -1.08 -3.75 -6.82
N VAL A 243 -0.35 -4.54 -7.62
CA VAL A 243 0.28 -5.78 -7.14
C VAL A 243 1.44 -5.41 -6.23
N ASP A 244 2.26 -4.45 -6.67
CA ASP A 244 3.35 -3.89 -5.85
C ASP A 244 2.82 -3.28 -4.54
N LEU A 245 1.63 -2.68 -4.57
CA LEU A 245 0.97 -2.13 -3.39
C LEU A 245 0.57 -3.23 -2.40
N LEU A 246 -0.10 -4.27 -2.88
CA LEU A 246 -0.49 -5.40 -2.04
C LEU A 246 0.73 -6.13 -1.46
N ASP A 247 1.80 -6.28 -2.24
CA ASP A 247 3.08 -6.81 -1.72
C ASP A 247 3.65 -5.90 -0.62
N ALA A 248 3.59 -4.57 -0.77
CA ALA A 248 4.01 -3.62 0.28
C ALA A 248 3.14 -3.74 1.54
N LEU A 249 1.81 -3.86 1.41
CA LEU A 249 0.90 -4.05 2.55
C LEU A 249 1.19 -5.37 3.30
N GLY A 250 1.52 -6.44 2.57
CA GLY A 250 1.95 -7.70 3.18
C GLY A 250 3.26 -7.55 3.97
N GLN A 251 4.23 -6.77 3.45
CA GLN A 251 5.49 -6.47 4.15
C GLN A 251 5.29 -5.63 5.42
N MET A 252 4.21 -4.86 5.49
CA MET A 252 3.82 -4.10 6.69
C MET A 252 3.23 -5.01 7.79
N GLY A 253 2.99 -6.29 7.48
CA GLY A 253 2.41 -7.28 8.38
C GLY A 253 0.89 -7.35 8.35
N LEU A 254 0.24 -6.71 7.37
CA LEU A 254 -1.19 -6.83 7.18
C LEU A 254 -1.51 -8.21 6.59
N ASN A 255 -2.41 -8.94 7.25
CA ASN A 255 -2.81 -10.30 6.87
C ASN A 255 -4.24 -10.37 6.31
N HIS A 256 -5.03 -9.32 6.51
CA HIS A 256 -6.36 -9.18 5.94
C HIS A 256 -6.63 -7.72 5.59
N VAL A 257 -6.77 -7.43 4.30
CA VAL A 257 -7.03 -6.08 3.78
C VAL A 257 -8.29 -6.08 2.93
N GLN A 258 -9.04 -4.99 2.97
CA GLN A 258 -10.21 -4.75 2.14
C GLN A 258 -9.85 -3.68 1.11
N LEU A 259 -10.12 -3.94 -0.16
CA LEU A 259 -9.94 -3.01 -1.28
C LEU A 259 -11.30 -2.71 -1.90
N GLY A 260 -11.59 -1.44 -2.18
CA GLY A 260 -12.87 -1.04 -2.77
C GLY A 260 -13.00 0.47 -2.95
N THR A 261 -14.16 0.92 -3.39
CA THR A 261 -14.64 2.30 -3.20
C THR A 261 -15.90 2.22 -2.33
N PHE A 262 -15.91 2.88 -1.17
CA PHE A 262 -16.93 2.66 -0.13
C PHE A 262 -17.73 3.92 0.24
#